data_AF-A0A1A8XY28-F1
#
_entry.id   AF-A0A1A8XY28-F1
#
_cell.length_a   1.000
_cell.length_b   1.000
_cell.length_c   1.000
_cell.angle_alpha   90.00
_cell.angle_beta   90.00
_cell.angle_gamma   90.00
#
_symmetry.space_group_name_H-M   'P 1'
#
loop_
_entity.id
_entity.type
_entity.pdbx_description
1 polymer ?
#
loop_
_entity_poly.entity_id
_entity_poly.type
_entity_poly.pdbx_seq_one_letter_code
_entity_poly.pdbx_strand_id
1 'polypeptide(L)'
;MVVELNSQTDRGAAIIGVAWVEEELQSAIESFLEQDKKAWDRLFGRSGALGTLSAKIGLTRLLGMCSKTIASDLPILRDVRNEFAHIVAARDHSGLTFNSPHIADKCLALKCVAHESIADPRRAFVRACAILNADFYLHRFFGQKVSSGGLIHAKIETGV
;
A
#
# COMPACT_ATOMS: atom_id res chain seq x y z
N MET A 1 -9.34 -12.06 -2.15
CA MET A 1 -8.14 -11.46 -2.77
C MET A 1 -7.32 -12.46 -3.60
N VAL A 2 -6.64 -13.45 -2.99
CA VAL A 2 -5.71 -14.34 -3.71
C VAL A 2 -6.33 -15.08 -4.91
N VAL A 3 -7.51 -15.69 -4.72
CA VAL A 3 -8.22 -16.41 -5.80
C VAL A 3 -8.49 -15.50 -6.99
N GLU A 4 -8.95 -14.28 -6.73
CA GLU A 4 -9.23 -13.29 -7.77
C GLU A 4 -7.94 -12.84 -8.47
N LEU A 5 -6.88 -12.50 -7.74
CA LEU A 5 -5.62 -12.12 -8.40
C LEU A 5 -5.01 -13.26 -9.21
N ASN A 6 -5.21 -14.51 -8.81
CA ASN A 6 -4.70 -15.66 -9.54
C ASN A 6 -5.40 -15.87 -10.89
N SER A 7 -6.68 -15.50 -11.04
CA SER A 7 -7.42 -15.60 -12.31
C SER A 7 -7.08 -14.47 -13.30
N GLN A 8 -6.43 -13.40 -12.83
CA GLN A 8 -6.03 -12.27 -13.65
C GLN A 8 -4.79 -12.56 -14.50
N THR A 9 -4.59 -11.80 -15.57
CA THR A 9 -3.28 -11.75 -16.26
C THR A 9 -2.19 -11.25 -15.31
N ASP A 10 -0.91 -11.46 -15.62
CA ASP A 10 0.21 -10.93 -14.80
C ASP A 10 0.08 -9.42 -14.56
N ARG A 11 -0.22 -8.68 -15.63
CA ARG A 11 -0.53 -7.26 -15.55
C ARG A 11 -1.73 -6.96 -14.67
N GLY A 12 -2.83 -7.69 -14.84
CA GLY A 12 -4.05 -7.51 -14.05
C GLY A 12 -3.78 -7.74 -12.56
N ALA A 13 -3.07 -8.81 -12.22
CA ALA A 13 -2.69 -9.15 -10.86
C ALA A 13 -1.80 -8.06 -10.23
N ALA A 14 -0.82 -7.53 -10.98
CA ALA A 14 0.05 -6.46 -10.51
C ALA A 14 -0.71 -5.15 -10.22
N ILE A 15 -1.57 -4.72 -11.14
CA ILE A 15 -2.31 -3.46 -11.02
C ILE A 15 -3.39 -3.56 -9.94
N ILE A 16 -4.22 -4.60 -10.00
CA ILE A 16 -5.35 -4.77 -9.07
C ILE A 16 -4.83 -5.07 -7.66
N GLY A 17 -3.81 -5.93 -7.54
CA GLY A 17 -3.25 -6.31 -6.25
C GLY A 17 -2.71 -5.11 -5.47
N VAL A 18 -2.00 -4.20 -6.14
CA VAL A 18 -1.45 -2.99 -5.50
C VAL A 18 -2.53 -1.94 -5.26
N ALA A 19 -3.53 -1.83 -6.13
CA ALA A 19 -4.67 -0.95 -5.90
C ALA A 19 -5.42 -1.31 -4.61
N TRP A 20 -5.66 -2.60 -4.35
CA TRP A 20 -6.28 -3.06 -3.10
C TRP A 20 -5.41 -2.81 -1.86
N VAL A 21 -4.09 -2.97 -1.97
CA VAL A 21 -3.18 -2.59 -0.87
C VAL A 21 -3.22 -1.09 -0.62
N GLU A 22 -3.23 -0.26 -1.68
CA GLU A 22 -3.29 1.20 -1.56
C GLU A 22 -4.61 1.67 -0.92
N GLU A 23 -5.74 1.06 -1.26
CA GLU A 23 -7.06 1.39 -0.69
C GLU A 23 -7.12 1.10 0.81
N GLU A 24 -6.66 -0.08 1.24
CA GLU A 24 -6.62 -0.40 2.67
C GLU A 24 -5.57 0.41 3.43
N LEU A 25 -4.41 0.68 2.83
CA LEU A 25 -3.40 1.56 3.42
C LEU A 25 -3.99 2.97 3.63
N GLN A 26 -4.71 3.51 2.65
CA GLN A 26 -5.39 4.80 2.80
C GLN A 26 -6.43 4.76 3.92
N SER A 27 -7.27 3.72 3.93
CA SER A 27 -8.29 3.54 4.98
C SER A 27 -7.68 3.42 6.37
N ALA A 28 -6.51 2.77 6.49
CA ALA A 28 -5.77 2.68 7.74
C ALA A 28 -5.22 4.04 8.19
N ILE A 29 -4.67 4.86 7.28
CA ILE A 29 -4.24 6.24 7.58
C ILE A 29 -5.43 7.07 8.10
N GLU A 30 -6.57 7.02 7.41
CA GLU A 30 -7.78 7.76 7.80
C GLU A 30 -8.26 7.34 9.18
N SER A 31 -8.25 6.03 9.48
CA SER A 31 -8.66 5.51 10.80
C SER A 31 -7.75 5.96 11.95
N PHE A 32 -6.46 6.19 11.66
CA PHE A 32 -5.46 6.60 12.64
C PHE A 32 -5.53 8.09 12.98
N LEU A 33 -6.14 8.90 12.10
CA LEU A 33 -6.21 10.35 12.18
C LEU A 33 -7.65 10.84 12.34
N GLU A 34 -7.83 12.16 12.42
CA GLU A 34 -9.15 12.73 12.61
C GLU A 34 -10.02 12.57 11.35
N GLN A 35 -11.31 12.29 11.56
CA GLN A 35 -12.25 12.03 10.47
C GLN A 35 -12.81 13.34 9.94
N ASP A 36 -12.16 13.91 8.92
CA ASP A 36 -12.64 15.08 8.19
C ASP A 36 -12.69 14.75 6.69
N LYS A 37 -13.90 14.42 6.21
CA LYS A 37 -14.12 14.04 4.82
C LYS A 37 -13.61 15.11 3.84
N LYS A 38 -13.81 16.41 4.12
CA LYS A 38 -13.40 17.47 3.19
C LYS A 38 -11.89 17.59 3.13
N ALA A 39 -11.22 17.46 4.28
CA ALA A 39 -9.76 17.45 4.32
C ALA A 39 -9.19 16.23 3.58
N TRP A 40 -9.78 15.04 3.78
CA TRP A 40 -9.36 13.81 3.11
C TRP A 40 -9.58 13.85 1.60
N ASP A 41 -10.75 14.29 1.12
CA ASP A 41 -11.03 14.48 -0.30
C ASP A 41 -9.98 15.39 -0.97
N ARG A 42 -9.58 16.46 -0.27
CA ARG A 42 -8.55 17.39 -0.75
C ARG A 42 -7.14 16.77 -0.75
N LEU A 43 -6.79 16.02 0.30
CA LEU A 43 -5.44 15.46 0.47
C LEU A 43 -5.20 14.26 -0.47
N PHE A 44 -6.18 13.35 -0.59
CA PHE A 44 -6.08 12.15 -1.44
C PHE A 44 -6.56 12.37 -2.87
N GLY A 45 -7.14 13.53 -3.18
CA GLY A 45 -7.46 13.92 -4.55
C GLY A 45 -6.23 13.84 -5.47
N ARG A 46 -6.45 13.72 -6.78
CA ARG A 46 -5.38 13.50 -7.78
C ARG A 46 -4.25 14.54 -7.71
N SER A 47 -4.56 15.79 -7.38
CA SER A 47 -3.58 16.88 -7.22
C SER A 47 -3.26 17.19 -5.76
N GLY A 48 -3.74 16.36 -4.82
CA GLY A 48 -3.54 16.52 -3.39
C GLY A 48 -2.18 16.00 -2.94
N ALA A 49 -1.73 16.46 -1.77
CA ALA A 49 -0.41 16.12 -1.22
C ALA A 49 -0.23 14.61 -0.96
N LEU A 50 -1.31 13.87 -0.77
CA LEU A 50 -1.33 12.42 -0.58
C LEU A 50 -1.98 11.68 -1.77
N GLY A 51 -2.10 12.34 -2.93
CA GLY A 51 -2.73 11.78 -4.13
C GLY A 51 -1.95 10.64 -4.81
N THR A 52 -0.72 10.35 -4.36
CA THR A 52 0.11 9.27 -4.91
C THR A 52 0.38 8.20 -3.86
N LEU A 53 0.47 6.94 -4.31
CA LEU A 53 0.89 5.82 -3.46
C LEU A 53 2.22 6.10 -2.74
N SER A 54 3.19 6.71 -3.42
CA SER A 54 4.47 7.10 -2.83
C SER A 54 4.31 8.02 -1.61
N ALA A 55 3.45 9.03 -1.71
CA ALA A 55 3.19 9.96 -0.62
C ALA A 55 2.49 9.28 0.55
N LYS A 56 1.52 8.39 0.27
CA LYS A 56 0.82 7.60 1.30
C LYS A 56 1.77 6.65 2.03
N ILE A 57 2.67 5.97 1.32
CA ILE A 57 3.73 5.11 1.91
C ILE A 57 4.63 5.94 2.82
N GLY A 58 5.04 7.13 2.37
CA GLY A 58 5.85 8.06 3.16
C GLY A 58 5.17 8.45 4.47
N LEU A 59 3.89 8.84 4.41
CA LEU A 59 3.12 9.19 5.60
C LEU A 59 2.96 7.99 6.56
N THR A 60 2.58 6.82 6.05
CA THR A 60 2.40 5.59 6.85
C THR A 60 3.68 5.23 7.63
N ARG A 61 4.84 5.40 6.99
CA ARG A 61 6.15 5.19 7.65
C ARG A 61 6.40 6.22 8.75
N LEU A 62 6.11 7.49 8.52
CA LEU A 62 6.32 8.56 9.49
C LEU A 62 5.37 8.46 10.69
N LEU A 63 4.15 7.97 10.48
CA LEU A 63 3.19 7.66 11.54
C LEU A 63 3.58 6.43 12.38
N GLY A 64 4.61 5.69 11.98
CA GLY A 64 5.05 4.48 12.70
C GLY A 64 4.13 3.26 12.50
N MET A 65 3.20 3.31 11.54
CA MET A 65 2.26 2.21 11.27
C MET A 65 2.93 0.99 10.63
N CYS A 66 4.15 1.15 10.08
CA CYS A 66 4.89 0.08 9.43
C CYS A 66 6.24 -0.17 10.11
N SER A 67 6.59 -1.44 10.26
CA SER A 67 7.97 -1.84 10.57
C SER A 67 8.92 -1.46 9.42
N LYS A 68 10.23 -1.43 9.68
CA LYS A 68 11.26 -1.18 8.63
C LYS A 68 11.13 -2.16 7.46
N THR A 69 10.74 -3.40 7.75
CA THR A 69 10.52 -4.45 6.75
C THR A 69 9.37 -4.10 5.81
N ILE A 70 8.18 -3.83 6.36
CA ILE A 70 7.00 -3.48 5.56
C ILE A 70 7.21 -2.17 4.79
N ALA A 71 7.86 -1.19 5.44
CA ALA A 71 8.22 0.07 4.79
C ALA A 71 9.18 -0.11 3.60
N SER A 72 9.96 -1.20 3.56
CA SER A 72 10.80 -1.55 2.40
C SER A 72 10.07 -2.33 1.31
N ASP A 73 9.00 -3.06 1.64
CA ASP A 73 8.23 -3.86 0.68
C ASP A 73 7.24 -3.02 -0.13
N LEU A 74 6.61 -1.99 0.47
CA LEU A 74 5.62 -1.16 -0.21
C LEU A 74 6.16 -0.43 -1.46
N PRO A 75 7.37 0.16 -1.45
CA PRO A 75 7.96 0.71 -2.67
C PRO A 75 8.19 -0.35 -3.76
N ILE A 76 8.57 -1.58 -3.38
CA ILE A 76 8.77 -2.68 -4.34
C ILE A 76 7.44 -3.00 -5.05
N LEU A 77 6.33 -3.12 -4.29
CA LEU A 77 5.01 -3.34 -4.88
C LEU A 77 4.60 -2.22 -5.83
N ARG A 78 4.78 -0.96 -5.43
CA ARG A 78 4.52 0.21 -6.26
C ARG A 78 5.33 0.14 -7.56
N ASP A 79 6.62 -0.18 -7.47
CA ASP A 79 7.52 -0.19 -8.61
C ASP A 79 7.13 -1.30 -9.60
N VAL A 80 6.86 -2.52 -9.12
CA VAL A 80 6.34 -3.60 -9.98
C VAL A 80 5.04 -3.19 -10.67
N ARG A 81 4.08 -2.60 -9.94
CA ARG A 81 2.83 -2.10 -10.55
C ARG A 81 3.10 -1.07 -11.64
N ASN A 82 4.04 -0.15 -11.41
CA ASN A 82 4.36 0.91 -12.36
C ASN A 82 4.96 0.36 -13.65
N GLU A 83 5.85 -0.62 -13.58
CA GLU A 83 6.42 -1.30 -14.76
C GLU A 83 5.30 -1.90 -15.62
N PHE A 84 4.37 -2.64 -15.00
CA PHE A 84 3.20 -3.19 -15.69
C PHE A 84 2.23 -2.12 -16.25
N ALA A 85 2.14 -0.96 -15.61
CA ALA A 85 1.30 0.15 -16.06
C ALA A 85 1.92 0.94 -17.23
N HIS A 86 3.25 1.10 -17.26
CA HIS A 86 3.94 1.87 -18.29
C HIS A 86 3.85 1.23 -19.69
N ILE A 87 3.80 -0.11 -19.77
CA ILE A 87 3.58 -0.86 -21.02
C ILE A 87 2.33 -0.38 -21.76
N VAL A 88 1.28 -0.05 -21.00
CA VAL A 88 0.00 0.43 -21.53
C VAL A 88 0.14 1.79 -22.18
N ALA A 89 0.83 2.71 -21.50
CA ALA A 89 1.03 4.07 -21.98
C ALA A 89 1.91 4.07 -23.23
N ALA A 90 2.90 3.17 -23.30
CA ALA A 90 3.80 3.04 -24.43
C ALA A 90 3.20 2.30 -25.64
N ARG A 91 2.00 1.69 -25.52
CA ARG A 91 1.47 0.69 -26.48
C ARG A 91 2.46 -0.42 -26.79
N ASP A 92 3.36 -0.69 -25.84
CA ASP A 92 4.35 -1.74 -25.97
C ASP A 92 3.63 -3.08 -25.80
N HIS A 93 3.97 -4.04 -26.64
CA HIS A 93 3.49 -5.42 -26.56
C HIS A 93 4.57 -6.35 -26.01
N SER A 94 5.63 -5.78 -25.43
CA SER A 94 6.58 -6.53 -24.62
C SER A 94 5.78 -7.37 -23.62
N GLY A 95 5.89 -8.69 -23.77
CA GLY A 95 5.22 -9.67 -22.94
C GLY A 95 5.83 -9.70 -21.54
N LEU A 96 5.86 -8.57 -20.84
CA LEU A 96 6.34 -8.47 -19.48
C LEU A 96 5.47 -9.40 -18.62
N THR A 97 6.15 -10.33 -17.97
CA THR A 97 5.56 -11.27 -17.03
C THR A 97 6.27 -11.14 -15.69
N PHE A 98 5.72 -11.76 -14.66
CA PHE A 98 6.41 -11.89 -13.38
C PHE A 98 7.74 -12.66 -13.46
N ASN A 99 7.95 -13.45 -14.52
CA ASN A 99 9.19 -14.18 -14.78
C ASN A 99 10.27 -13.34 -15.49
N SER A 100 9.96 -12.09 -15.85
CA SER A 100 10.97 -11.17 -16.39
C SER A 100 12.03 -10.91 -15.31
N PRO A 101 13.35 -11.07 -15.57
CA PRO A 101 14.36 -11.14 -14.52
C PRO A 101 14.27 -10.03 -13.46
N HIS A 102 14.20 -8.76 -13.90
CA HIS A 102 14.13 -7.61 -13.00
C HIS A 102 12.80 -7.50 -12.21
N ILE A 103 11.70 -8.09 -12.70
CA ILE A 103 10.43 -8.18 -11.96
C ILE A 103 10.50 -9.35 -10.99
N ALA A 104 11.04 -10.48 -11.41
CA ALA A 104 11.20 -11.66 -10.59
C ALA A 104 12.05 -11.35 -9.35
N ASP A 105 13.19 -10.70 -9.54
CA ASP A 105 14.08 -10.26 -8.45
C ASP A 105 13.36 -9.37 -7.44
N LYS A 106 12.56 -8.40 -7.92
CA LYS A 106 11.74 -7.52 -7.07
C LYS A 106 10.73 -8.34 -6.26
N CYS A 107 10.01 -9.26 -6.90
CA CYS A 107 8.96 -10.04 -6.23
C CYS A 107 9.53 -11.03 -5.20
N LEU A 108 10.66 -11.66 -5.51
CA LEU A 108 11.33 -12.60 -4.59
C LEU A 108 12.07 -11.88 -3.45
N ALA A 109 12.34 -10.57 -3.58
CA ALA A 109 12.92 -9.75 -2.53
C ALA A 109 11.89 -9.27 -1.46
N LEU A 110 10.60 -9.54 -1.64
CA LEU A 110 9.54 -9.13 -0.72
C LEU A 110 9.67 -9.86 0.63
N LYS A 111 9.97 -9.10 1.68
CA LYS A 111 10.36 -9.67 2.97
C LYS A 111 9.18 -10.18 3.79
N CYS A 112 8.00 -9.59 3.63
CA CYS A 112 6.78 -10.03 4.32
C CYS A 112 6.41 -11.49 4.02
N VAL A 113 6.86 -12.04 2.89
CA VAL A 113 6.64 -13.44 2.48
C VAL A 113 7.90 -14.30 2.52
N ALA A 114 9.04 -13.77 2.95
CA ALA A 114 10.33 -14.48 2.89
C ALA A 114 10.32 -15.81 3.66
N HIS A 115 9.61 -15.86 4.80
CA HIS A 115 9.47 -17.06 5.62
C HIS A 115 8.74 -18.21 4.90
N GLU A 116 7.93 -17.91 3.87
CA GLU A 116 7.22 -18.92 3.08
C GLU A 116 8.13 -19.58 2.01
N SER A 117 9.35 -19.05 1.77
CA SER A 117 10.31 -19.58 0.80
C SER A 117 9.70 -19.83 -0.60
N ILE A 118 8.87 -18.89 -1.05
CA ILE A 118 8.16 -18.99 -2.33
C ILE A 118 9.14 -18.79 -3.48
N ALA A 119 9.24 -19.78 -4.38
CA ALA A 119 10.09 -19.70 -5.57
C ALA A 119 9.42 -19.04 -6.78
N ASP A 120 8.09 -19.07 -6.86
CA ASP A 120 7.33 -18.48 -7.97
C ASP A 120 7.13 -16.97 -7.74
N PRO A 121 7.65 -16.08 -8.61
CA PRO A 121 7.61 -14.64 -8.38
C PRO A 121 6.18 -14.07 -8.34
N ARG A 122 5.29 -14.59 -9.19
CA ARG A 122 3.88 -14.15 -9.23
C ARG A 122 3.19 -14.49 -7.92
N ARG A 123 3.36 -15.71 -7.41
CA ARG A 123 2.81 -16.15 -6.13
C ARG A 123 3.38 -15.34 -4.98
N ALA A 124 4.69 -15.05 -4.98
CA ALA A 124 5.31 -14.21 -3.94
C ALA A 124 4.68 -12.82 -3.91
N PHE A 125 4.50 -12.20 -5.09
CA PHE A 125 3.86 -10.89 -5.23
C PHE A 125 2.40 -10.90 -4.77
N VAL A 126 1.58 -11.83 -5.30
CA VAL A 126 0.15 -11.95 -4.95
C VAL A 126 -0.02 -12.20 -3.45
N ARG A 127 0.86 -13.03 -2.87
CA ARG A 127 0.86 -13.33 -1.43
C ARG A 127 1.21 -12.10 -0.61
N ALA A 128 2.22 -11.34 -1.00
CA ALA A 128 2.60 -10.10 -0.34
C ALA A 128 1.47 -9.06 -0.38
N CYS A 129 0.81 -8.89 -1.53
CA CYS A 129 -0.35 -8.01 -1.62
C CYS A 129 -1.46 -8.46 -0.66
N ALA A 130 -1.75 -9.76 -0.58
CA ALA A 130 -2.78 -10.28 0.31
C ALA A 130 -2.46 -10.12 1.80
N ILE A 131 -1.20 -10.35 2.19
CA ILE A 131 -0.75 -10.14 3.58
C ILE A 131 -0.86 -8.66 3.95
N LEU A 132 -0.30 -7.77 3.14
CA LEU A 132 -0.30 -6.34 3.46
C LEU A 132 -1.72 -5.75 3.45
N ASN A 133 -2.58 -6.18 2.53
CA ASN A 133 -3.99 -5.79 2.53
C ASN A 133 -4.67 -6.22 3.84
N ALA A 134 -4.47 -7.47 4.28
CA ALA A 134 -5.01 -7.95 5.55
C ALA A 134 -4.43 -7.22 6.77
N ASP A 135 -3.12 -6.93 6.78
CA ASP A 135 -2.46 -6.23 7.87
C ASP A 135 -2.97 -4.79 8.02
N PHE A 136 -3.13 -4.05 6.91
CA PHE A 136 -3.72 -2.71 6.94
C PHE A 136 -5.20 -2.73 7.32
N TYR A 137 -5.94 -3.73 6.83
CA TYR A 137 -7.32 -3.94 7.24
C TYR A 137 -7.39 -4.16 8.76
N LEU A 138 -6.58 -5.04 9.35
CA LEU A 138 -6.55 -5.26 10.79
C LEU A 138 -6.15 -3.98 11.55
N HIS A 139 -5.12 -3.27 11.08
CA HIS A 139 -4.70 -2.01 11.69
C HIS A 139 -5.81 -0.96 11.69
N ARG A 140 -6.68 -0.93 10.67
CA ARG A 140 -7.84 -0.05 10.60
C ARG A 140 -8.86 -0.30 11.73
N PHE A 141 -9.03 -1.55 12.18
CA PHE A 141 -10.00 -1.89 13.24
C PHE A 141 -9.41 -1.82 14.65
N PHE A 142 -8.13 -2.14 14.80
CA PHE A 142 -7.48 -2.22 16.12
C PHE A 142 -6.58 -1.03 16.44
N GLY A 143 -6.34 -0.14 15.48
CA GLY A 143 -5.52 1.06 15.68
C GLY A 143 -6.15 2.06 16.65
N GLN A 144 -5.32 2.74 17.43
CA GLN A 144 -5.73 3.89 18.23
C GLN A 144 -5.53 5.18 17.43
N LYS A 145 -6.48 6.11 17.50
CA LYS A 145 -6.31 7.43 16.91
C LYS A 145 -5.14 8.17 17.56
N VAL A 146 -4.42 8.99 16.80
CA VAL A 146 -3.39 9.92 17.33
C VAL A 146 -3.96 10.81 18.42
N SER A 147 -5.22 11.25 18.30
CA SER A 147 -5.89 12.08 19.30
C SER A 147 -6.06 11.39 20.67
N SER A 148 -5.90 10.06 20.75
CA SER A 148 -5.85 9.33 22.02
C SER A 148 -4.63 9.71 22.88
N GLY A 149 -3.59 10.30 22.26
CA GLY A 149 -2.45 10.88 22.97
C GLY A 149 -2.72 12.23 23.66
N GLY A 150 -3.96 12.74 23.56
CA GLY A 150 -4.37 14.03 24.10
C GLY A 150 -4.49 15.11 23.03
N LEU A 151 -5.30 16.13 23.34
CA LEU A 151 -5.49 17.31 22.50
C LEU A 151 -4.77 18.51 23.10
N ILE A 152 -4.32 19.42 22.24
CA ILE A 152 -3.86 20.74 22.66
C ILE A 152 -5.10 21.62 22.76
N HIS A 153 -5.49 21.97 23.99
CA HIS A 153 -6.67 22.78 24.28
C HIS A 153 -6.35 24.27 24.36
N ALA A 154 -7.30 25.11 23.94
CA ALA A 154 -7.20 26.54 24.19
C ALA A 154 -7.45 26.84 25.68
N LYS A 155 -6.86 27.93 26.22
CA LYS A 155 -7.09 28.33 27.63
C LYS A 155 -8.58 28.52 27.97
N ILE A 156 -9.36 29.01 27.01
CA ILE A 156 -10.81 29.17 27.13
C ILE A 156 -11.57 27.84 27.28
N GLU A 157 -10.95 26.72 26.90
CA GLU A 157 -11.51 25.37 27.02
C GLU A 157 -11.03 24.66 28.30
N THR A 158 -9.93 25.12 28.91
CA THR A 158 -9.34 24.47 30.09
C THR A 158 -9.92 24.92 31.42
N GLY A 159 -10.82 25.92 31.44
CA GLY A 159 -11.48 26.37 32.66
C GLY A 159 -10.55 26.92 33.76
N VAL A 160 -9.28 27.21 33.42
CA VAL A 160 -8.23 27.79 34.27
C VAL A 160 -7.73 29.08 33.65
#